data_AF-A0A7J3IIV7-F1
#
_entry.id   AF-A0A7J3IIV7-F1
#
_cell.length_a   1.000
_cell.length_b   1.000
_cell.length_c   1.000
_cell.angle_alpha   90.00
_cell.angle_beta   90.00
_cell.angle_gamma   90.00
#
_symmetry.space_group_name_H-M   'P 1'
#
loop_
_entity.id
_entity.type
_entity.pdbx_description
1 polymer ?
#
loop_
_entity_poly.entity_id
_entity_poly.type
_entity_poly.pdbx_seq_one_letter_code
_entity_poly.pdbx_strand_id
1 'polypeptide(L)' 'VNVFELKKLPEYSDTMKSVPVREGDCIMCMACVTSCPTQAITVEE' A
#
# COMPACT_ATOMS: atom_id res chain seq x y z
N VAL A 1 -13.62 3.65 1.60
CA VAL A 1 -13.01 3.69 0.25
C VAL A 1 -11.64 3.05 0.39
N ASN A 2 -11.36 1.93 -0.28
CA ASN A 2 -10.07 1.25 -0.15
C ASN A 2 -9.03 1.94 -1.04
N VAL A 3 -7.87 2.27 -0.47
CA VAL A 3 -6.73 2.89 -1.19
C VAL A 3 -5.71 1.87 -1.70
N PHE A 4 -5.80 0.62 -1.23
CA PHE A 4 -4.95 -0.50 -1.63
C PHE A 4 -5.79 -1.75 -1.92
N GLU A 5 -5.21 -2.68 -2.67
CA GLU A 5 -5.73 -4.03 -2.92
C GLU A 5 -4.71 -5.09 -2.53
N LEU A 6 -5.19 -6.25 -2.07
CA LEU A 6 -4.32 -7.38 -1.80
C LEU A 6 -4.11 -8.19 -3.10
N LYS A 7 -2.86 -8.30 -3.56
CA LYS A 7 -2.49 -9.04 -4.77
C LYS A 7 -1.37 -10.04 -4.48
N LYS A 8 -1.32 -11.13 -5.27
CA LYS A 8 -0.15 -12.02 -5.32
C LYS A 8 0.87 -11.40 -6.27
N LEU A 9 2.05 -11.10 -5.74
CA LEU A 9 3.17 -10.63 -6.55
C LEU A 9 4.02 -11.85 -6.96
N PRO A 10 4.56 -11.90 -8.18
CA PRO A 10 5.38 -13.03 -8.64
C PRO A 10 6.64 -13.22 -7.79
N GLU A 11 7.15 -12.14 -7.20
CA GLU A 11 8.30 -12.15 -6.28
C GLU A 11 7.97 -12.66 -4.87
N TYR A 12 6.67 -12.69 -4.51
CA TYR A 12 6.17 -13.12 -3.21
C TYR A 12 4.98 -14.08 -3.39
N SER A 13 5.21 -15.24 -3.99
CA SER A 13 4.18 -16.22 -4.36
C SER A 13 3.36 -16.76 -3.19
N ASP A 14 3.94 -16.77 -1.99
CA ASP A 14 3.37 -17.45 -0.82
C ASP A 14 2.46 -16.53 0.01
N THR A 15 2.47 -15.22 -0.25
CA THR A 15 1.70 -14.24 0.55
C THR A 15 1.01 -13.19 -0.32
N MET A 16 -0.11 -12.68 0.17
CA MET A 16 -0.76 -11.52 -0.43
C MET A 16 -0.08 -10.24 0.05
N LYS A 17 0.17 -9.30 -0.85
CA LYS A 17 0.75 -8.00 -0.54
C LYS A 17 -0.25 -6.88 -0.85
N SER A 18 -0.29 -5.86 -0.01
CA SER A 18 -1.06 -4.64 -0.25
C SER A 18 -0.38 -3.82 -1.33
N VAL A 19 -1.09 -3.60 -2.45
CA VAL A 19 -0.64 -2.80 -3.58
C VAL A 19 -1.50 -1.55 -3.65
N PRO A 20 -0.93 -0.34 -3.60
CA PRO A 20 -1.70 0.89 -3.81
C PRO A 20 -2.27 0.90 -5.24
N VAL A 21 -3.54 1.27 -5.38
CA VAL A 21 -4.23 1.28 -6.70
C VAL A 21 -4.63 2.68 -7.17
N ARG A 22 -4.52 3.67 -6.28
CA ARG A 22 -4.87 5.08 -6.52
C ARG A 22 -3.71 6.00 -6.15
N GLU A 23 -2.52 5.66 -6.63
CA GLU A 23 -1.30 6.44 -6.39
C GLU A 23 -1.42 7.85 -6.98
N GLY A 24 -2.10 8.01 -8.12
CA GLY A 24 -2.34 9.32 -8.75
C GLY A 24 -3.27 10.25 -7.96
N ASP A 25 -4.07 9.71 -7.03
CA ASP A 25 -4.93 10.50 -6.13
C ASP A 25 -4.23 10.80 -4.80
N CYS A 26 -2.95 10.42 -4.65
CA CYS A 26 -2.21 10.60 -3.42
C CYS A 26 -1.97 12.09 -3.13
N ILE A 27 -2.48 12.58 -1.99
CA ILE A 27 -2.26 13.95 -1.50
C ILE A 27 -1.17 14.03 -0.43
N MET A 28 -0.36 12.97 -0.28
CA MET A 28 0.73 12.88 0.71
C MET A 28 0.28 13.13 2.17
N CYS A 29 -0.94 12.73 2.54
CA CYS A 29 -1.46 12.92 3.90
C CYS A 29 -0.86 11.97 4.96
N MET A 30 -0.04 11.00 4.53
CA MET A 30 0.60 9.98 5.40
C MET A 30 -0.37 9.05 6.17
N ALA A 31 -1.68 9.16 5.97
CA ALA A 31 -2.67 8.37 6.71
C ALA A 31 -2.48 6.85 6.51
N CYS A 32 -2.12 6.42 5.30
CA CYS A 32 -1.83 5.02 5.01
C CYS A 32 -0.64 4.49 5.83
N VAL A 33 0.44 5.28 5.96
CA VAL A 33 1.64 4.95 6.73
C VAL A 33 1.30 4.74 8.20
N THR A 34 0.56 5.68 8.81
CA THR A 34 0.15 5.59 10.21
C THR A 34 -0.83 4.44 10.46
N SER A 35 -1.73 4.17 9.52
CA SER A 35 -2.73 3.10 9.66
C SER A 35 -2.16 1.69 9.48
N CYS A 36 -0.99 1.56 8.84
CA CYS A 36 -0.42 0.26 8.51
C CYS A 36 0.15 -0.42 9.77
N PRO A 37 -0.43 -1.53 10.25
CA PRO A 37 -0.01 -2.17 11.50
C PRO A 37 1.41 -2.77 11.40
N THR A 38 1.84 -3.13 10.19
CA THR A 38 3.18 -3.67 9.93
C THR A 38 4.17 -2.60 9.47
N GLN A 39 3.76 -1.33 9.42
CA GLN A 39 4.59 -0.20 8.98
C GLN A 39 5.30 -0.46 7.64
N ALA A 40 4.62 -1.13 6.72
CA ALA A 40 5.20 -1.60 5.46
C ALA A 40 5.08 -0.58 4.30
N ILE A 41 4.55 0.61 4.57
CA ILE A 41 4.26 1.63 3.56
C ILE A 41 5.27 2.77 3.72
N THR A 42 5.94 3.11 2.63
CA THR A 42 6.81 4.29 2.51
C THR A 42 6.22 5.21 1.44
N VAL A 43 6.25 6.52 1.68
CA VAL A 43 5.83 7.54 0.71
C VAL A 43 7.04 8.42 0.44
N GLU A 44 7.44 8.53 -0.81
CA GLU A 44 8.55 9.33 -1.31
C GLU A 44 8.00 10.37 -2.31
N GLU A 45 8.73 11.49 -2.46
CA GLU A 45 8.32 12.65 -3.28
C GLU A 45 8.55 12.42 -4.79
#